data_AF-A0A9D2TGV8-F1
#
_entry.id   AF-A0A9D2TGV8-F1
#
_cell.length_a   1.000
_cell.length_b   1.000
_cell.length_c   1.000
_cell.angle_alpha   90.00
_cell.angle_beta   90.00
_cell.angle_gamma   90.00
#
_symmetry.space_group_name_H-M   'P 1'
#
loop_
_entity.id
_entity.type
_entity.pdbx_description
1 polymer ?
#
loop_
_entity_poly.entity_id
_entity_poly.type
_entity_poly.pdbx_seq_one_letter_code
_entity_poly.pdbx_strand_id
1 'polypeptide(L)'
;MHPLLAEIAADPSVAMLLADSGDGAAGIAFPFLAGPAVFAAVYIGIYRYYRNTDKRHEFEKKTDVAVGNLRSGDRRVGTNNRQRSRTMSGQNSTDHLERVRRIRVE
;
A
#
# COMPACT_ATOMS: atom_id res chain seq x y z
N MET A 1 2.29 28.22 -38.35
CA MET A 1 1.61 26.93 -38.04
C MET A 1 2.68 25.85 -38.04
N HIS A 2 2.96 25.23 -36.90
CA HIS A 2 4.08 24.28 -36.76
C HIS A 2 3.79 22.99 -37.55
N PRO A 3 4.73 22.50 -38.38
CA PRO A 3 4.51 21.35 -39.28
C PRO A 3 4.15 20.06 -38.54
N LEU A 4 4.61 19.92 -37.31
CA LEU A 4 4.32 18.78 -36.43
C LEU A 4 2.83 18.67 -36.07
N LEU A 5 2.12 19.81 -35.96
CA LEU A 5 0.68 19.81 -35.73
C LEU A 5 -0.11 19.38 -36.96
N ALA A 6 0.40 19.68 -38.16
CA ALA A 6 -0.21 19.25 -39.41
C ALA A 6 -0.05 17.74 -39.63
N GLU A 7 1.10 17.18 -39.22
CA GLU A 7 1.39 15.75 -39.34
C GLU A 7 0.55 14.92 -38.36
N ILE A 8 0.40 15.36 -37.10
CA ILE A 8 -0.49 14.71 -36.12
C ILE A 8 -1.95 14.75 -36.58
N ALA A 9 -2.40 15.85 -37.18
CA ALA A 9 -3.77 15.98 -37.68
C ALA A 9 -4.06 15.11 -38.92
N ALA A 10 -3.03 14.71 -39.67
CA ALA A 10 -3.15 13.86 -40.85
C ALA A 10 -3.05 12.36 -40.55
N ASP A 11 -2.78 11.98 -39.30
CA ASP A 11 -2.64 10.58 -38.90
C ASP A 11 -4.02 9.90 -38.83
N PRO A 12 -4.27 8.83 -39.62
CA PRO A 12 -5.55 8.14 -39.62
C PRO A 12 -5.89 7.49 -38.26
N SER A 13 -4.90 7.24 -37.40
CA SER A 13 -5.12 6.76 -36.03
C SER A 13 -5.76 7.83 -35.14
N VAL A 14 -5.44 9.10 -35.37
CA VAL A 14 -6.07 10.26 -34.69
C VAL A 14 -7.51 10.41 -35.15
N ALA A 15 -7.77 10.25 -36.45
CA ALA A 15 -9.13 10.25 -37.00
C ALA A 15 -9.99 9.10 -36.44
N MET A 16 -9.43 7.91 -36.23
CA MET A 16 -10.11 6.76 -35.62
C MET A 16 -10.43 7.00 -34.13
N LEU A 17 -9.55 7.67 -33.38
CA LEU A 17 -9.77 8.08 -31.98
C LEU A 17 -10.88 9.14 -31.86
N LEU A 18 -10.95 10.06 -32.82
CA LEU A 18 -11.97 11.11 -32.91
C LEU A 18 -13.34 10.58 -33.38
N ALA A 19 -13.37 9.49 -34.15
CA ALA A 19 -14.61 8.94 -34.72
C ALA A 19 -15.45 8.11 -33.72
N ASP A 20 -14.85 7.57 -32.66
CA ASP A 20 -15.53 6.78 -31.62
C ASP A 20 -16.09 7.65 -30.47
N SER A 21 -15.74 8.93 -30.42
CA SER A 21 -16.12 9.83 -29.32
C SER A 21 -17.44 10.55 -29.59
N GLY A 22 -18.54 9.86 -29.33
CA GLY A 22 -19.88 10.46 -29.24
C GLY A 22 -20.05 11.34 -28.00
N ASP A 23 -19.31 12.44 -27.89
CA ASP A 23 -19.71 13.74 -27.31
C ASP A 23 -18.52 14.71 -27.41
N GLY A 24 -18.68 15.79 -28.18
CA GLY A 24 -17.61 16.57 -28.83
C GLY A 24 -16.63 17.36 -27.94
N ALA A 25 -16.63 17.14 -26.63
CA ALA A 25 -15.66 17.72 -25.69
C ALA A 25 -15.22 16.73 -24.61
N ALA A 26 -16.15 15.92 -24.09
CA ALA A 26 -15.84 14.92 -23.08
C ALA A 26 -14.96 13.79 -23.64
N GLY A 27 -15.23 13.32 -24.87
CA GLY A 27 -14.44 12.25 -25.50
C GLY A 27 -12.98 12.65 -25.74
N ILE A 28 -12.73 13.91 -26.11
CA ILE A 28 -11.38 14.42 -26.33
C ILE A 28 -10.67 14.70 -25.01
N ALA A 29 -11.36 15.24 -24.00
CA ALA A 29 -10.76 15.53 -22.71
C ALA A 29 -10.48 14.28 -21.87
N PHE A 30 -11.24 13.20 -22.09
CA PHE A 30 -11.16 11.97 -21.31
C PHE A 30 -9.75 11.36 -21.22
N PRO A 31 -9.01 11.09 -22.32
CA PRO A 31 -7.66 10.50 -22.23
C PRO A 31 -6.66 11.41 -21.50
N PHE A 32 -6.79 12.73 -21.63
CA PHE A 32 -5.90 13.69 -20.96
C PHE A 32 -6.15 13.80 -19.45
N LEU A 33 -7.36 13.47 -18.98
CA LEU A 33 -7.66 13.35 -17.56
C LEU A 33 -7.36 11.94 -17.05
N ALA A 34 -7.79 10.91 -17.79
CA ALA A 34 -7.66 9.52 -17.39
C ALA A 34 -6.20 9.08 -17.31
N GLY A 35 -5.34 9.45 -18.26
CA GLY A 35 -3.93 9.06 -18.26
C GLY A 35 -3.18 9.51 -16.99
N PRO A 36 -3.10 10.83 -16.71
CA PRO A 36 -2.47 11.35 -15.50
C PRO A 36 -3.14 10.87 -14.21
N ALA A 37 -4.48 10.73 -14.18
CA ALA A 37 -5.19 10.24 -13.01
C ALA A 37 -4.84 8.77 -12.70
N VAL A 38 -4.83 7.90 -13.71
CA VAL A 38 -4.42 6.49 -13.55
C VAL A 38 -2.97 6.40 -13.13
N PHE A 39 -2.07 7.17 -13.75
CA PHE A 39 -0.66 7.21 -13.37
C PHE A 39 -0.49 7.60 -11.90
N ALA A 40 -1.12 8.70 -11.46
CA ALA A 40 -1.06 9.16 -10.08
C ALA A 40 -1.62 8.13 -9.11
N ALA A 41 -2.77 7.52 -9.42
CA ALA A 41 -3.40 6.52 -8.58
C ALA A 41 -2.50 5.28 -8.39
N VAL A 42 -1.91 4.76 -9.48
CA VAL A 42 -1.00 3.61 -9.43
C VAL A 42 0.27 3.95 -8.66
N TYR A 43 0.90 5.10 -8.96
CA TYR A 43 2.11 5.53 -8.28
C TYR A 43 1.88 5.69 -6.77
N ILE A 44 0.81 6.38 -6.37
CA ILE A 44 0.45 6.57 -4.96
C ILE A 44 0.15 5.21 -4.31
N GLY A 45 -0.58 4.32 -4.99
CA GLY A 45 -0.88 2.99 -4.47
C GLY A 45 0.38 2.19 -4.16
N ILE A 46 1.32 2.11 -5.11
CA ILE A 46 2.61 1.43 -4.93
C ILE A 46 3.43 2.12 -3.84
N TYR A 47 3.51 3.46 -3.89
CA TYR A 47 4.25 4.25 -2.91
C TYR A 47 3.73 4.00 -1.50
N ARG A 48 2.41 4.03 -1.26
CA ARG A 48 1.84 3.76 0.06
C ARG A 48 2.02 2.30 0.48
N TYR A 49 1.86 1.36 -0.44
CA TYR A 49 2.04 -0.07 -0.16
C TYR A 49 3.44 -0.39 0.37
N TYR A 50 4.49 0.15 -0.25
CA TYR A 50 5.85 -0.09 0.18
C TYR A 50 6.35 0.89 1.24
N ARG A 51 5.84 2.13 1.24
CA ARG A 51 6.45 3.19 2.03
C ARG A 51 5.97 3.26 3.48
N ASN A 52 5.00 2.42 3.89
CA ASN A 52 4.62 2.12 5.29
C ASN A 52 4.66 3.32 6.26
N THR A 53 4.45 4.54 5.74
CA THR A 53 4.70 5.79 6.48
C THR A 53 3.56 6.04 7.44
N ASP A 54 2.36 5.61 7.09
CA ASP A 54 1.15 5.64 7.89
C ASP A 54 1.11 4.59 9.01
N LYS A 55 1.87 3.50 8.90
CA LYS A 55 1.86 2.41 9.89
C LYS A 55 2.79 2.63 11.10
N ARG A 56 3.79 3.50 10.99
CA ARG A 56 4.79 3.69 12.07
C ARG A 56 4.28 4.51 13.26
N HIS A 57 3.32 5.40 13.06
CA HIS A 57 2.89 6.36 14.09
C HIS A 57 1.86 5.83 15.08
N GLU A 58 1.26 4.66 14.84
CA GLU A 58 0.27 4.13 15.76
C GLU A 58 0.92 3.72 17.10
N PHE A 59 2.09 3.09 17.04
CA PHE A 59 2.81 2.62 18.21
C PHE A 59 3.44 3.76 19.02
N GLU A 60 3.89 4.83 18.37
CA GLU A 60 4.49 6.01 19.02
C GLU A 60 3.46 6.76 19.89
N LYS A 61 2.18 6.74 19.50
CA LYS A 61 1.11 7.44 20.24
C LYS A 61 0.42 6.57 21.28
N LYS A 62 0.39 5.25 21.10
CA LYS A 62 -0.41 4.32 21.92
C LYS A 62 0.42 3.42 22.84
N THR A 63 1.75 3.48 22.78
CA THR A 63 2.61 2.64 23.62
C THR A 63 3.17 3.46 24.78
N ASP A 64 2.48 3.40 25.91
CA ASP A 64 3.06 3.81 27.19
C ASP A 64 4.13 2.79 27.60
N VAL A 65 5.40 3.23 27.66
CA VAL A 65 6.54 2.41 28.04
C VAL A 65 6.78 2.60 29.54
N ALA A 66 6.10 1.78 30.34
CA ALA A 66 6.34 1.69 31.77
C ALA A 66 7.43 0.64 32.06
N VAL A 67 8.51 1.06 32.72
CA VAL A 67 9.53 0.13 33.24
C VAL A 67 9.02 -0.44 34.56
N GLY A 68 8.46 -1.64 34.51
CA GLY A 68 8.11 -2.41 35.70
C GLY A 68 9.37 -3.03 36.34
N ASN A 69 9.37 -3.21 37.66
CA ASN A 69 10.41 -3.97 38.35
C ASN A 69 10.25 -5.45 38.02
N LEU A 70 10.85 -5.90 36.91
CA LEU A 70 10.80 -7.29 36.45
C LEU A 70 11.68 -8.17 37.35
N ARG A 71 11.22 -8.46 38.57
CA ARG A 71 11.83 -9.44 39.48
C ARG A 71 11.48 -10.88 39.14
N SER A 72 10.64 -11.10 38.14
CA SER A 72 10.31 -12.44 37.66
C SER A 72 11.42 -12.95 36.75
N GLY A 73 12.05 -14.07 37.13
CA GLY A 73 13.03 -14.74 36.29
C GLY A 73 12.41 -15.27 35.00
N ASP A 74 13.13 -15.17 33.89
CA ASP A 74 12.77 -15.82 32.63
C ASP A 74 12.97 -17.34 32.79
N ARG A 75 11.88 -18.11 32.75
CA ARG A 75 11.91 -19.57 32.80
C ARG A 75 11.54 -20.11 31.43
N ARG A 76 12.52 -20.74 30.76
CA ARG A 76 12.30 -21.48 29.52
C ARG A 76 11.22 -22.55 29.73
N VAL A 77 10.10 -22.39 29.00
CA VAL A 77 8.93 -23.28 29.13
C VAL A 77 9.05 -24.53 28.25
N GLY A 78 9.86 -24.48 27.19
CA GLY A 78 10.05 -25.62 26.30
C GLY A 78 10.87 -25.31 25.05
N THR A 79 10.93 -26.29 24.16
CA THR A 79 11.55 -26.18 22.83
C THR A 79 10.73 -27.00 21.85
N ASN A 80 10.43 -26.46 20.68
CA ASN A 80 9.76 -27.19 19.62
C ASN A 80 10.72 -27.33 18.42
N ASN A 81 11.27 -28.53 18.25
CA ASN A 81 12.22 -28.85 17.18
C ASN A 81 11.54 -29.76 16.14
N ARG A 82 12.03 -29.72 14.89
CA ARG A 82 11.52 -30.51 13.75
C ARG A 82 10.10 -30.16 13.30
N GLN A 83 9.71 -28.89 13.42
CA GLN A 83 8.50 -28.37 12.76
C GLN A 83 8.59 -28.61 11.24
N ARG A 84 7.59 -29.30 10.69
CA ARG A 84 7.39 -29.46 9.24
C ARG A 84 6.48 -28.37 8.67
N SER A 85 5.78 -27.65 9.54
CA SER A 85 4.94 -26.52 9.16
C SER A 85 5.82 -25.36 8.70
N ARG A 86 5.37 -24.66 7.66
CA ARG A 86 6.00 -23.40 7.21
C ARG A 86 5.68 -22.24 8.15
N THR A 87 4.69 -22.39 9.01
CA THR A 87 4.18 -21.35 9.92
C THR A 87 4.05 -21.88 11.34
N MET A 88 4.32 -21.02 12.32
CA MET A 88 4.12 -21.32 13.73
C MET A 88 2.66 -21.12 14.11
N SER A 89 2.14 -22.01 14.97
CA SER A 89 0.82 -21.83 15.58
C SER A 89 0.83 -20.55 16.44
N GLY A 90 -0.12 -19.66 16.21
CA GLY A 90 -0.16 -18.35 16.86
C GLY A 90 0.87 -17.34 16.32
N GLN A 91 1.37 -17.53 15.10
CA GLN A 91 2.24 -16.52 14.47
C GLN A 91 1.51 -15.17 14.34
N ASN A 92 2.18 -14.08 14.68
CA ASN A 92 1.62 -12.74 14.61
C ASN A 92 2.07 -11.95 13.36
N SER A 93 2.24 -12.63 12.22
CA SER A 93 2.73 -11.98 11.00
C SER A 93 1.65 -11.15 10.30
N THR A 94 0.38 -11.54 10.42
CA THR A 94 -0.77 -10.86 9.78
C THR A 94 -1.56 -9.96 10.73
N ASP A 95 -1.46 -10.14 12.05
CA ASP A 95 -2.23 -9.39 13.05
C ASP A 95 -1.32 -8.64 14.05
N HIS A 96 -0.24 -8.05 13.55
CA HIS A 96 0.81 -7.42 14.36
C HIS A 96 0.34 -6.33 15.34
N LEU A 97 -0.93 -5.93 15.26
CA LEU A 97 -1.59 -5.00 16.17
C LEU A 97 -2.34 -5.70 17.32
N GLU A 98 -2.60 -7.00 17.21
CA GLU A 98 -3.16 -7.81 18.28
C GLU A 98 -2.21 -7.78 19.49
N ARG A 99 -2.62 -7.04 20.53
CA ARG A 99 -1.84 -6.89 21.75
C ARG A 99 -1.67 -8.24 22.42
N VAL A 100 -0.41 -8.65 22.61
CA VAL A 100 -0.08 -9.80 23.45
C VAL A 100 -0.69 -9.59 24.83
N ARG A 101 -1.41 -10.58 25.34
CA ARG A 101 -2.05 -10.50 26.66
C ARG A 101 -1.00 -10.13 27.70
N ARG A 102 -1.26 -9.02 28.41
CA ARG A 102 -0.35 -8.49 29.42
C ARG A 102 -0.19 -9.52 30.53
N ILE A 103 1.02 -10.02 30.73
CA ILE A 103 1.35 -10.83 31.89
C ILE A 103 1.23 -9.90 33.10
N ARG A 104 0.32 -10.22 34.03
CA ARG A 104 0.21 -9.49 35.29
C ARG A 104 1.40 -9.91 36.15
N VAL A 105 2.32 -8.98 36.37
CA VAL A 105 3.40 -9.13 37.33
C VAL A 105 2.86 -8.56 38.65
N GLU A 106 2.71 -9.43 39.65
CA GLU A 106 2.44 -9.02 41.04
C GLU A 106 3.75 -8.64 41.75
#